data_AF-A0A968R759-F1
#
_entry.id   AF-A0A968R759-F1
#
_cell.length_a   1.000
_cell.length_b   1.000
_cell.length_c   1.000
_cell.angle_alpha   90.00
_cell.angle_beta   90.00
_cell.angle_gamma   90.00
#
_symmetry.space_group_name_H-M   'P 1'
#
loop_
_entity.id
_entity.type
_entity.pdbx_description
1 polymer ?
#
loop_
_entity_poly.entity_id
_entity_poly.type
_entity_poly.pdbx_seq_one_letter_code
_entity_poly.pdbx_strand_id
1 'polypeptide(L)'
;MPAQIEKTPLKITYNPWPGFLPLVIAKEKGFFTKQGVNVEIFYVEDTQLQMADLGAGKYDGATLALGSIVIISSKNHDLRIIFASDESAGLML
;
A
#
# COMPACT_ATOMS: atom_id res chain seq x y z
N MET A 1 -3.42 -23.68 26.92
CA MET A 1 -4.20 -22.73 26.09
C MET A 1 -3.50 -22.66 24.74
N PRO A 2 -4.20 -22.69 23.58
CA PRO A 2 -3.53 -22.56 22.30
C PRO A 2 -2.88 -21.17 22.23
N ALA A 3 -1.64 -21.11 21.75
CA ALA A 3 -0.89 -19.87 21.60
C ALA A 3 -1.63 -18.95 20.61
N GLN A 4 -1.99 -17.76 21.07
CA GLN A 4 -2.52 -16.70 20.23
C GLN A 4 -1.37 -16.25 19.33
N ILE A 5 -1.45 -16.56 18.03
CA ILE A 5 -0.50 -16.03 17.05
C ILE A 5 -0.71 -14.51 17.05
N GLU A 6 0.22 -13.77 17.66
CA GLU A 6 0.29 -12.33 17.46
C GLU A 6 0.53 -12.11 15.96
N LYS A 7 -0.53 -11.71 15.26
CA LYS A 7 -0.44 -11.38 13.84
C LYS A 7 0.30 -10.06 13.73
N THR A 8 1.59 -10.12 13.38
CA THR A 8 2.36 -8.95 12.97
C THR A 8 1.51 -8.13 12.00
N PRO A 9 1.24 -6.85 12.30
CA PRO A 9 0.40 -6.02 11.44
C PRO A 9 1.00 -5.92 10.05
N LEU A 10 0.15 -6.05 9.03
CA LEU A 10 0.51 -5.76 7.65
C LEU A 10 0.67 -4.24 7.51
N LYS A 11 1.87 -3.78 7.15
CA LYS A 11 2.18 -2.36 7.02
C LYS A 11 1.96 -1.89 5.59
N ILE A 12 0.94 -1.06 5.38
CA ILE A 12 0.60 -0.50 4.07
C ILE A 12 0.83 1.01 4.07
N THR A 13 1.47 1.53 3.02
CA THR A 13 1.68 2.97 2.85
C THR A 13 0.83 3.55 1.70
N TYR A 14 0.43 4.82 1.83
CA TYR A 14 -0.23 5.59 0.77
C TYR A 14 0.30 7.02 0.72
N ASN A 15 0.20 7.66 -0.45
CA ASN A 15 0.65 9.02 -0.71
C ASN A 15 -0.56 9.98 -0.91
N PRO A 16 -0.37 11.30 -1.14
CA PRO A 16 -1.43 12.30 -1.13
C PRO A 16 -2.31 12.30 -2.40
N TRP A 17 -2.64 11.14 -2.94
CA TRP A 17 -3.64 11.03 -4.01
C TRP A 17 -5.00 10.56 -3.44
N PRO A 18 -6.08 11.34 -3.62
CA PRO A 18 -7.39 11.03 -3.03
C PRO A 18 -7.97 9.67 -3.41
N GLY A 19 -7.63 9.10 -4.57
CA GLY A 19 -8.13 7.79 -4.96
C GLY A 19 -7.56 6.62 -4.15
N PHE A 20 -6.57 6.86 -3.28
CA PHE A 20 -6.09 5.87 -2.31
C PHE A 20 -6.84 5.90 -0.96
N LEU A 21 -7.72 6.89 -0.73
CA LEU A 21 -8.54 6.97 0.49
C LEU A 21 -9.47 5.77 0.75
N PRO A 22 -9.95 4.99 -0.24
CA PRO A 22 -10.67 3.75 0.04
C PRO A 22 -9.91 2.78 0.96
N LEU A 23 -8.57 2.78 0.93
CA LEU A 23 -7.74 2.00 1.86
C LEU A 23 -7.96 2.44 3.33
N VAL A 24 -7.97 3.76 3.55
CA VAL A 24 -8.18 4.37 4.87
C VAL A 24 -9.61 4.10 5.36
N ILE A 25 -10.60 4.33 4.51
CA ILE A 25 -12.02 4.09 4.81
C ILE A 25 -12.25 2.61 5.15
N ALA A 26 -11.61 1.68 4.44
CA ALA A 26 -11.72 0.25 4.72
C ALA A 26 -11.19 -0.12 6.11
N LYS A 27 -10.10 0.52 6.56
CA LYS A 27 -9.60 0.38 7.94
C LYS A 27 -10.57 0.96 8.95
N GLU A 28 -11.04 2.19 8.75
CA GLU A 28 -11.99 2.84 9.66
C GLU A 28 -13.30 2.07 9.80
N LYS A 29 -13.80 1.46 8.72
CA LYS A 29 -15.00 0.61 8.73
C LYS A 29 -14.75 -0.82 9.21
N GLY A 30 -13.53 -1.14 9.61
CA GLY A 30 -13.16 -2.45 10.16
C GLY A 30 -13.23 -3.59 9.15
N PHE A 31 -13.14 -3.32 7.84
CA PHE A 31 -13.20 -4.37 6.81
C PHE A 31 -12.04 -5.37 6.92
N PHE A 32 -10.82 -4.90 7.22
CA PHE A 32 -9.67 -5.79 7.45
C PHE A 32 -9.85 -6.67 8.69
N THR A 33 -10.32 -6.09 9.79
CA THR A 33 -10.58 -6.82 11.04
C THR A 33 -11.65 -7.89 10.86
N LYS A 34 -12.71 -7.61 10.09
CA LYS A 34 -13.75 -8.60 9.75
C LYS A 34 -13.20 -9.81 8.97
N GLN A 35 -12.10 -9.62 8.24
CA GLN A 35 -11.37 -10.68 7.54
C GLN A 35 -10.25 -11.29 8.40
N GLY A 36 -10.13 -10.90 9.67
CA GLY A 36 -9.09 -11.37 10.57
C GLY A 36 -7.68 -10.87 10.21
N VAL A 37 -7.57 -9.78 9.44
CA VAL A 37 -6.30 -9.16 9.05
C VAL A 37 -6.06 -7.91 9.89
N ASN A 38 -4.86 -7.81 10.48
CA ASN A 38 -4.41 -6.61 11.18
C ASN A 38 -3.63 -5.73 10.21
N VAL A 39 -4.06 -4.48 10.00
CA VAL A 39 -3.45 -3.56 9.03
C VAL A 39 -3.09 -2.23 9.67
N GLU A 40 -1.81 -1.86 9.55
CA GLU A 40 -1.32 -0.52 9.85
C GLU A 40 -1.18 0.27 8.56
N ILE A 41 -1.71 1.50 8.56
CA ILE A 41 -1.69 2.37 7.39
C ILE A 41 -0.81 3.57 7.72
N PHE A 42 0.14 3.86 6.83
CA PHE A 42 1.08 4.97 6.94
C PHE A 42 0.85 5.96 5.81
N TYR A 43 0.66 7.22 6.18
CA TYR A 43 0.64 8.31 5.20
C TYR A 43 2.07 8.79 4.96
N VAL A 44 2.48 8.90 3.70
CA VAL A 44 3.79 9.42 3.30
C VAL A 44 3.59 10.47 2.22
N GLU A 45 3.90 11.72 2.55
CA GLU A 45 3.70 12.86 1.65
C GLU A 45 4.67 12.82 0.45
N ASP A 46 5.95 12.54 0.69
CA ASP A 46 6.97 12.41 -0.36
C ASP A 46 6.90 11.03 -1.02
N THR A 47 6.49 11.01 -2.29
CA THR A 47 6.39 9.78 -3.07
C THR A 47 7.74 9.11 -3.30
N GLN A 48 8.83 9.85 -3.47
CA GLN A 48 10.16 9.25 -3.65
C GLN A 48 10.62 8.56 -2.37
N LEU A 49 10.38 9.18 -1.22
CA LEU A 49 10.66 8.55 0.08
C LEU A 49 9.84 7.28 0.25
N GLN A 50 8.54 7.32 -0.09
CA GLN A 50 7.67 6.16 -0.04
C GLN A 50 8.21 5.00 -0.92
N MET A 51 8.64 5.29 -2.14
CA MET A 51 9.21 4.30 -3.06
C MET A 51 10.51 3.70 -2.52
N ALA A 52 11.40 4.53 -1.95
CA ALA A 52 12.65 4.08 -1.36
C ALA A 52 12.41 3.16 -0.15
N ASP A 53 11.48 3.54 0.73
CA ASP A 53 11.14 2.80 1.94
C ASP A 53 10.42 1.48 1.62
N LEU A 54 9.56 1.46 0.60
CA LEU A 54 8.97 0.22 0.07
C LEU A 54 10.05 -0.70 -0.51
N GLY A 55 10.95 -0.17 -1.34
CA GLY A 55 12.04 -0.95 -1.93
C GLY A 55 13.01 -1.54 -0.89
N ALA A 56 13.17 -0.84 0.25
CA ALA A 56 13.96 -1.28 1.40
C ALA A 56 13.22 -2.25 2.35
N GLY A 57 11.97 -2.62 2.05
CA GLY A 57 11.19 -3.56 2.85
C GLY A 57 10.64 -2.99 4.17
N LYS A 58 10.54 -1.66 4.32
CA LYS A 58 9.91 -1.06 5.52
C LYS A 58 8.40 -1.24 5.55
N TYR A 59 7.79 -1.46 4.39
CA TYR A 59 6.36 -1.69 4.19
C TYR A 59 6.13 -2.99 3.44
N ASP A 60 5.04 -3.67 3.76
CA ASP A 60 4.61 -4.91 3.09
C ASP A 60 3.76 -4.63 1.83
N GLY A 61 3.20 -3.43 1.73
CA GLY A 61 2.42 -2.99 0.58
C GLY A 61 2.36 -1.47 0.45
N ALA A 62 2.04 -1.00 -0.75
CA ALA A 62 1.87 0.42 -1.03
C ALA A 62 0.81 0.66 -2.11
N THR A 63 0.18 1.83 -2.05
CA THR A 63 -0.57 2.38 -3.18
C THR A 63 0.27 3.45 -3.86
N LEU A 64 0.57 3.25 -5.14
CA LEU A 64 1.43 4.08 -5.97
C LEU A 64 0.90 4.06 -7.40
N ALA A 65 1.28 5.05 -8.21
CA ALA A 65 1.09 4.97 -9.66
C ALA A 65 1.79 3.74 -10.23
N LEU A 66 1.18 3.09 -11.23
CA LEU A 66 1.71 1.86 -11.82
C LEU A 66 3.15 2.02 -12.34
N GLY A 67 3.45 3.15 -12.97
CA GLY A 67 4.81 3.47 -13.44
C GLY A 67 5.86 3.47 -12.32
N SER A 68 5.50 3.97 -11.13
CA SER A 68 6.37 3.93 -9.95
C SER A 68 6.64 2.51 -9.49
N ILE A 69 5.63 1.65 -9.47
CA ILE A 69 5.80 0.24 -9.10
C ILE A 69 6.73 -0.49 -10.07
N VAL A 70 6.59 -0.25 -11.38
CA VAL A 70 7.47 -0.84 -12.41
C VAL A 70 8.94 -0.45 -12.18
N ILE A 71 9.20 0.81 -11.82
CA ILE A 71 10.55 1.30 -11.50
C ILE A 71 11.13 0.56 -10.28
N ILE A 72 10.35 0.39 -9.21
CA ILE A 72 10.84 -0.28 -8.00
C ILE A 72 11.04 -1.78 -8.27
N SER A 73 10.12 -2.44 -8.99
CA SER A 73 10.21 -3.86 -9.30
C SER A 73 11.42 -4.22 -10.16
N SER A 74 11.95 -3.26 -10.94
CA SER A 74 13.20 -3.45 -11.68
C SER A 74 14.43 -3.64 -10.77
N LYS A 75 14.34 -3.20 -9.51
CA LYS A 75 15.40 -3.25 -8.50
C LYS A 75 15.12 -4.26 -7.38
N ASN A 76 13.85 -4.60 -7.15
CA ASN A 76 13.40 -5.56 -6.14
C ASN A 76 12.36 -6.52 -6.75
N HIS A 77 12.76 -7.76 -7.01
CA HIS A 77 11.96 -8.72 -7.78
C HIS A 77 10.78 -9.33 -7.02
N ASP A 78 10.65 -9.11 -5.72
CA ASP A 78 9.61 -9.73 -4.89
C ASP A 78 8.31 -8.91 -4.83
N LEU A 79 8.26 -7.75 -5.52
CA LEU A 79 7.06 -6.93 -5.60
C LEU A 79 6.03 -7.51 -6.58
N ARG A 80 4.76 -7.52 -6.15
CA ARG A 80 3.63 -8.03 -6.93
C ARG A 80 2.52 -7.01 -6.97
N ILE A 81 2.01 -6.73 -8.17
CA ILE A 81 0.82 -5.91 -8.36
C ILE A 81 -0.41 -6.80 -8.11
N ILE A 82 -1.23 -6.44 -7.12
CA ILE A 82 -2.43 -7.21 -6.74
C ILE A 82 -3.74 -6.52 -7.13
N PHE A 83 -3.69 -5.23 -7.45
CA PHE A 83 -4.87 -4.43 -7.76
C PHE A 83 -4.49 -3.20 -8.60
N ALA A 84 -5.31 -2.89 -9.60
CA ALA A 84 -5.26 -1.65 -10.36
C ALA A 84 -6.61 -0.94 -10.18
N SER A 85 -6.60 0.25 -9.56
CA SER A 85 -7.81 0.98 -9.15
C SER A 85 -8.40 1.86 -10.24
N ASP A 86 -7.54 2.44 -11.07
CA ASP A 86 -7.90 3.49 -12.02
C ASP A 86 -6.87 3.59 -13.15
N GLU A 87 -7.24 4.35 -14.17
CA GLU A 87 -6.36 4.79 -15.24
C GLU A 87 -6.44 6.31 -15.32
N SER A 88 -5.28 6.95 -15.54
CA SER A 88 -5.17 8.39 -15.68
C SER A 88 -4.88 8.73 -17.14
N ALA A 89 -5.89 9.22 -17.86
CA ALA A 89 -5.75 9.67 -19.25
C ALA A 89 -4.93 10.96 -19.41
N GLY A 90 -4.39 11.51 -18.32
CA GLY A 90 -3.72 12.81 -18.29
C GLY A 90 -4.69 13.96 -18.56
N LEU A 91 -4.12 15.15 -18.76
CA LEU A 91 -4.88 16.31 -19.22
C LEU A 91 -4.93 16.26 -20.74
N MET A 92 -6.08 15.91 -21.32
CA MET A 92 -6.37 16.18 -22.73
C MET A 92 -6.70 17.68 -22.87
N LEU A 93 -5.71 18.49 -23.26
CA LEU A 93 -5.92 19.82 -23.83
C LEU A 93 -5.48 19.84 -25.29
#